data_AF-A0A8X6R1X3-F1
#
_entry.id   AF-A0A8X6R1X3-F1
#
_cell.length_a   1.000
_cell.length_b   1.000
_cell.length_c   1.000
_cell.angle_alpha   90.00
_cell.angle_beta   90.00
_cell.angle_gamma   90.00
#
_symmetry.space_group_name_H-M   'P 1'
#
loop_
_entity.id
_entity.type
_entity.pdbx_description
1 polymer ?
#
loop_
_entity_poly.entity_id
_entity_poly.type
_entity_poly.pdbx_seq_one_letter_code
_entity_poly.pdbx_strand_id
1 'polypeptide(L)'
;MKDTFGDRLISRFGPVNWPPRSCDLTPLDYFLWGYVNSLVYADKPQTLDYLEDNIRRVIADIRLQMLEKVIESWTSRLDYIRARRGSPMPEIIFKM
;
A
#
# COMPACT_ATOMS: atom_id res chain seq x y z
N MET A 1 4.71 -22.23 -5.50
CA MET A 1 4.31 -21.09 -4.63
C MET A 1 4.70 -21.34 -3.18
N LYS A 2 4.21 -22.42 -2.55
CA LYS A 2 4.68 -22.83 -1.21
C LYS A 2 6.17 -23.19 -1.20
N ASP A 3 6.65 -23.89 -2.23
CA ASP A 3 8.07 -24.27 -2.36
C ASP A 3 9.00 -23.09 -2.62
N THR A 4 8.45 -21.96 -3.10
CA THR A 4 9.23 -20.76 -3.46
C THR A 4 9.27 -19.74 -2.33
N PHE A 5 8.14 -19.56 -1.63
CA PHE A 5 7.97 -18.50 -0.63
C PHE A 5 7.87 -19.01 0.81
N GLY A 6 7.68 -20.32 1.02
CA GLY A 6 7.59 -20.94 2.33
C GLY A 6 6.61 -20.21 3.25
N ASP A 7 7.06 -19.92 4.47
CA ASP A 7 6.29 -19.22 5.50
C ASP A 7 6.12 -17.70 5.25
N ARG A 8 6.74 -17.18 4.19
CA ARG A 8 6.63 -15.76 3.80
C ARG A 8 5.43 -15.49 2.90
N LEU A 9 4.66 -16.53 2.57
CA LEU A 9 3.47 -16.40 1.75
C LEU A 9 2.29 -15.85 2.58
N ILE A 10 1.87 -14.64 2.23
CA ILE A 10 0.65 -14.00 2.76
C ILE A 10 -0.49 -14.32 1.79
N SER A 11 -1.47 -15.12 2.22
CA SER A 11 -2.59 -15.54 1.37
C SER A 11 -3.80 -15.98 2.19
N ARG A 12 -4.96 -16.04 1.55
CA ARG A 12 -6.15 -16.67 2.14
C ARG A 12 -5.84 -18.16 2.34
N PHE A 13 -5.83 -18.63 3.59
CA PHE A 13 -5.41 -19.99 3.98
C PHE A 13 -3.90 -20.28 3.82
N GLY A 14 -3.06 -19.23 3.69
CA GLY A 14 -1.60 -19.36 3.69
C GLY A 14 -1.01 -19.47 5.11
N PRO A 15 0.31 -19.68 5.23
CA PRO A 15 1.03 -19.67 6.52
C PRO A 15 0.76 -18.40 7.33
N VAL A 16 0.70 -17.26 6.65
CA VAL A 16 0.17 -16.01 7.19
C VAL A 16 -1.23 -15.80 6.60
N ASN A 17 -2.25 -16.04 7.41
CA ASN A 17 -3.65 -15.92 6.99
C ASN A 17 -4.02 -14.45 6.79
N TRP A 18 -4.37 -14.08 5.56
CA TRP A 18 -4.76 -12.71 5.21
C TRP A 18 -6.26 -12.63 4.87
N PRO A 19 -7.01 -11.68 5.43
CA PRO A 19 -8.44 -11.58 5.19
C PRO A 19 -8.77 -11.26 3.72
N PRO A 20 -9.96 -11.66 3.24
CA PRO A 20 -10.50 -11.16 1.97
C PRO A 20 -10.78 -9.66 2.03
N ARG A 21 -10.55 -8.93 0.92
CA ARG A 21 -10.81 -7.47 0.79
C ARG A 21 -9.99 -6.61 1.75
N SER A 22 -8.71 -6.96 1.89
CA SER A 22 -7.77 -6.27 2.77
C SER A 22 -6.94 -5.19 2.06
N CYS A 23 -7.47 -4.54 1.03
CA CYS A 23 -6.80 -3.39 0.39
C CYS A 23 -6.52 -2.28 1.41
N ASP A 24 -7.38 -2.14 2.42
CA ASP A 24 -7.15 -1.23 3.55
C ASP A 24 -5.95 -1.62 4.43
N LEU A 25 -5.47 -2.85 4.36
CA LEU A 25 -4.36 -3.36 5.17
C LEU A 25 -3.05 -3.50 4.39
N THR A 26 -3.05 -3.24 3.08
CA THR A 26 -1.83 -3.26 2.29
C THR A 26 -1.34 -1.83 2.07
N PRO A 27 -0.20 -1.41 2.66
CA PRO A 27 0.39 -0.09 2.42
C PRO A 27 0.56 0.29 0.95
N LEU A 28 0.79 -0.71 0.10
CA LEU A 28 0.89 -0.52 -1.34
C LEU A 28 -0.45 -0.07 -1.95
N ASP A 29 -1.56 -0.66 -1.51
CA ASP A 29 -2.89 -0.42 -2.08
C ASP A 29 -3.48 0.91 -1.60
N TYR A 30 -3.43 1.21 -0.30
CA TYR A 30 -4.05 2.44 0.23
C TYR A 30 -3.17 3.69 0.13
N PHE A 31 -1.85 3.54 -0.01
CA PHE A 31 -0.92 4.67 -0.07
C PHE A 31 -0.12 4.68 -1.37
N LEU A 32 0.75 3.70 -1.61
CA LEU A 32 1.77 3.82 -2.66
C LEU A 32 1.14 4.01 -4.04
N TRP A 33 0.16 3.17 -4.40
CA TRP A 33 -0.46 3.19 -5.71
C TRP A 33 -1.13 4.53 -6.00
N GLY A 34 -1.99 5.01 -5.10
CA GLY A 34 -2.68 6.30 -5.25
C GLY A 34 -1.71 7.48 -5.27
N TYR A 35 -0.72 7.48 -4.37
CA TYR A 35 0.29 8.53 -4.27
C TYR A 35 1.13 8.64 -5.54
N VAL A 36 1.77 7.54 -5.93
CA VAL A 36 2.66 7.49 -7.10
C VAL A 36 1.87 7.83 -8.37
N ASN A 37 0.67 7.27 -8.54
CA ASN A 37 -0.16 7.55 -9.70
C ASN A 37 -0.50 9.04 -9.83
N SER A 38 -0.85 9.70 -8.73
CA SER A 38 -1.18 11.14 -8.75
C SER A 38 -0.01 12.03 -9.18
N LEU A 39 1.23 11.64 -8.85
CA LEU A 39 2.43 12.43 -9.14
C LEU A 39 3.04 12.10 -10.50
N VAL A 40 3.07 10.81 -10.86
CA VAL A 40 3.64 10.34 -12.13
C VAL A 40 2.88 10.93 -13.32
N TYR A 41 1.56 11.06 -13.21
CA TYR A 41 0.71 11.60 -14.27
C TYR A 41 0.48 13.11 -14.18
N ALA A 42 0.99 13.79 -13.15
CA ALA A 42 0.85 15.24 -13.00
C ALA A 42 1.45 16.00 -14.21
N ASP A 43 2.59 15.53 -14.70
CA ASP A 43 3.32 16.12 -15.82
C ASP A 43 2.82 15.64 -17.20
N LYS A 44 1.76 14.81 -17.24
CA LYS A 44 1.14 14.25 -18.46
C LYS A 44 2.17 13.66 -19.44
N PRO A 45 2.90 12.61 -19.04
CA PRO A 45 3.94 12.04 -19.89
C PRO A 45 3.40 11.56 -21.24
N GLN A 46 4.10 11.90 -22.33
CA GLN A 46 3.68 11.58 -23.71
C GLN A 46 4.44 10.38 -24.30
N THR A 47 5.48 9.90 -23.62
CA THR A 47 6.30 8.76 -24.04
C THR A 47 6.49 7.79 -22.88
N LEU A 48 6.81 6.54 -23.20
CA LEU A 48 7.11 5.52 -22.20
C LEU A 48 8.37 5.86 -21.41
N ASP A 49 9.44 6.33 -22.07
CA ASP A 49 10.69 6.69 -21.41
C ASP A 49 10.48 7.78 -20.35
N TYR A 50 9.68 8.80 -20.68
CA TYR A 50 9.39 9.89 -19.75
C TYR A 50 8.48 9.42 -18.60
N LEU A 51 7.55 8.49 -18.87
CA LEU A 51 6.76 7.85 -17.82
C LEU A 51 7.64 7.03 -16.87
N GLU A 52 8.58 6.24 -17.38
CA GLU A 52 9.51 5.45 -16.57
C GLU A 52 10.38 6.35 -15.68
N ASP A 53 10.93 7.43 -16.24
CA ASP A 53 11.76 8.37 -15.49
C ASP A 53 10.96 9.09 -14.39
N ASN A 54 9.70 9.45 -14.67
CA ASN A 54 8.81 10.02 -13.67
C ASN A 54 8.51 9.02 -12.54
N ILE A 55 8.29 7.74 -12.84
CA ILE A 55 8.11 6.70 -11.81
C ILE A 55 9.37 6.61 -10.94
N ARG A 56 10.56 6.52 -11.55
CA ARG A 56 11.83 6.43 -10.81
C ARG A 56 12.04 7.64 -9.90
N ARG A 57 11.78 8.85 -10.41
CA ARG A 57 11.89 10.11 -9.65
C ARG A 57 10.93 10.14 -8.47
N VAL A 58 9.63 9.89 -8.71
CA VAL A 58 8.61 9.94 -7.65
C VAL A 58 8.89 8.91 -6.57
N ILE A 59 9.33 7.70 -6.92
CA ILE A 59 9.71 6.68 -5.95
C ILE A 59 10.94 7.10 -5.14
N ALA A 60 11.97 7.67 -5.78
CA ALA A 60 13.16 8.14 -5.11
C ALA A 60 12.88 9.31 -4.14
N ASP A 61 11.86 10.13 -4.44
CA ASP A 61 11.42 11.25 -3.61
C ASP A 61 10.58 10.82 -2.38
N ILE A 62 10.22 9.53 -2.26
CA ILE A 62 9.50 9.03 -1.07
C ILE A 62 10.41 9.10 0.14
N ARG A 63 10.09 10.04 1.04
CA ARG A 63 10.86 10.28 2.26
C ARG A 63 10.56 9.23 3.34
N LEU A 64 11.56 8.93 4.17
CA LEU A 64 11.43 7.99 5.30
C LEU A 64 10.28 8.39 6.24
N GLN A 65 10.09 9.69 6.51
CA GLN A 65 9.01 10.16 7.39
C GLN A 65 7.61 9.84 6.83
N MET A 66 7.47 9.74 5.51
CA MET A 66 6.21 9.32 4.90
C MET A 66 5.97 7.82 5.13
N LEU A 67 7.02 7.01 5.01
CA LEU A 67 6.95 5.58 5.30
C LEU A 67 6.62 5.32 6.77
N GLU A 68 7.20 6.08 7.70
CA GLU A 68 6.87 6.00 9.13
C GLU A 68 5.37 6.24 9.38
N LYS A 69 4.80 7.31 8.83
CA LYS A 69 3.36 7.60 8.91
C LYS A 69 2.49 6.49 8.30
N VAL A 70 2.95 5.88 7.21
CA VAL A 70 2.25 4.77 6.55
C VAL A 70 2.20 3.54 7.46
N ILE A 71 3.30 3.23 8.16
CA ILE A 71 3.36 2.14 9.14
C ILE A 71 2.51 2.45 10.37
N GLU A 72 2.56 3.67 10.91
CA GLU A 72 1.69 4.09 12.02
C GLU A 72 0.20 3.97 11.67
N SER A 73 -0.17 4.36 10.45
CA SER A 73 -1.53 4.19 9.95
C SER A 73 -1.89 2.71 9.85
N TRP A 74 -0.98 1.85 9.39
CA TRP A 74 -1.21 0.40 9.34
C TRP A 74 -1.50 -0.19 10.72
N THR A 75 -0.72 0.18 11.73
CA THR A 75 -0.95 -0.25 13.13
C THR A 75 -2.33 0.21 13.63
N SER A 76 -2.67 1.48 13.40
CA SER A 76 -3.97 2.04 13.78
C SER A 76 -5.14 1.32 13.09
N ARG A 77 -4.94 0.96 11.82
CA ARG A 77 -5.89 0.19 11.01
C ARG A 77 -6.10 -1.22 11.56
N LEU A 78 -5.02 -1.90 11.96
CA LEU A 78 -5.13 -3.21 12.60
C LEU A 78 -5.88 -3.15 13.93
N ASP A 79 -5.59 -2.16 14.77
CA ASP A 79 -6.27 -1.98 16.06
C ASP A 79 -7.77 -1.76 15.86
N TYR A 80 -8.15 -0.98 14.85
CA TYR A 80 -9.54 -0.75 14.49
C TYR A 80 -10.27 -2.04 14.06
N ILE A 81 -9.65 -2.84 13.19
CA ILE A 81 -10.25 -4.12 12.74
C ILE A 81 -10.39 -5.09 13.91
N ARG A 82 -9.39 -5.14 14.80
CA ARG A 82 -9.42 -5.96 16.01
C ARG A 82 -10.56 -5.54 16.93
N ALA A 83 -10.77 -4.24 17.13
CA ALA A 83 -11.86 -3.72 17.96
C ALA A 83 -13.25 -4.02 17.38
N ARG A 84 -13.41 -4.07 16.06
CA ARG A 84 -14.70 -4.24 15.37
C ARG A 84 -14.98 -5.64 14.82
N ARG A 85 -14.23 -6.66 15.26
CA ARG A 85 -14.37 -8.07 14.83
C ARG A 85 -14.43 -8.25 13.30
N GLY A 86 -13.62 -7.51 12.54
CA GLY A 86 -13.57 -7.67 11.08
C GLY A 86 -14.60 -6.84 10.29
N SER A 87 -15.28 -5.88 10.91
CA SER A 87 -16.11 -4.91 10.15
C SER A 87 -15.24 -4.05 9.22
N PRO A 88 -15.68 -3.76 7.98
CA PRO A 88 -14.94 -2.89 7.06
C PRO A 88 -14.65 -1.51 7.65
N MET A 89 -13.47 -0.97 7.36
CA MET A 89 -13.18 0.43 7.65
C MET A 89 -13.95 1.33 6.66
N PRO A 90 -14.53 2.46 7.11
CA PRO A 90 -14.88 3.53 6.20
C PRO A 90 -13.59 4.05 5.54
N GLU A 91 -13.65 4.42 4.25
CA GLU A 91 -12.49 4.90 3.49
C GLU A 91 -11.76 6.01 4.26
N ILE A 92 -10.58 5.69 4.79
CA ILE A 92 -9.70 6.69 5.40
C ILE A 92 -8.93 7.34 4.26
N ILE A 93 -9.32 8.56 3.91
CA ILE A 93 -8.54 9.43 3.04
C ILE A 93 -7.23 9.72 3.78
N PHE A 94 -6.12 9.22 3.24
CA PHE A 94 -4.78 9.55 3.71
C PHE A 94 -4.54 11.04 3.45
N LYS A 95 -4.66 11.87 4.49
CA LYS A 95 -4.33 13.29 4.41
C LYS A 95 -2.84 13.44 4.75
N MET A 96 -2.04 13.78 3.75
CA MET A 96 -0.59 14.02 3.89
C MET A 96 -0.27 15.25 4.74
#